data_AF-A0A0H4JD20-F1
#
_entry.id   AF-A0A0H4JD20-F1
#
_cell.length_a   1.000
_cell.length_b   1.000
_cell.length_c   1.000
_cell.angle_alpha   90.00
_cell.angle_beta   90.00
_cell.angle_gamma   90.00
#
_symmetry.space_group_name_H-M   'P 1'
#
loop_
_entity.id
_entity.type
_entity.pdbx_description
1 polymer ?
#
loop_
_entity_poly.entity_id
_entity_poly.type
_entity_poly.pdbx_seq_one_letter_code
_entity_poly.pdbx_strand_id
1 'polypeptide(L)'
;MYNPKSIKYVLNFFPILENYLNDKYLNPSIAVNSLTQVEKVFLNMCEFFKNPREHSFDFQLVYLHLKEEEVIIALKALSIFSKEDCYSISKPAISYTGKHKSEYYC
;
A
#
# COMPACT_ATOMS: atom_id res chain seq x y z
N MET A 1 -10.93 6.03 -12.51
CA MET A 1 -10.47 5.12 -11.45
C MET A 1 -9.61 5.94 -10.49
N TYR A 2 -9.97 6.03 -9.21
CA TYR A 2 -9.22 6.84 -8.24
C TYR A 2 -7.97 6.05 -7.83
N ASN A 3 -6.78 6.53 -8.19
CA ASN A 3 -5.53 5.98 -7.67
C ASN A 3 -5.13 6.73 -6.40
N PRO A 4 -4.98 6.04 -5.26
CA PRO A 4 -4.42 6.58 -4.02
C PRO A 4 -3.12 7.36 -4.28
N LYS A 5 -2.89 8.42 -3.51
CA LYS A 5 -1.67 9.21 -3.62
C LYS A 5 -0.43 8.39 -3.27
N SER A 6 -0.55 7.44 -2.36
CA SER A 6 0.50 6.47 -2.04
C SER A 6 0.89 5.61 -3.24
N ILE A 7 -0.09 5.14 -4.04
CA ILE A 7 0.17 4.40 -5.27
C ILE A 7 0.88 5.29 -6.29
N LYS A 8 0.40 6.51 -6.51
CA LYS A 8 1.07 7.47 -7.41
C LYS A 8 2.52 7.73 -7.00
N TYR A 9 2.78 7.84 -5.70
CA TYR A 9 4.12 8.00 -5.17
C TYR A 9 5.01 6.80 -5.51
N VAL A 10 4.55 5.57 -5.30
CA VAL A 10 5.31 4.36 -5.66
C VAL A 10 5.58 4.28 -7.16
N LEU A 11 4.59 4.60 -8.01
CA LEU A 11 4.72 4.56 -9.47
C LEU A 11 5.74 5.56 -10.03
N ASN A 12 6.06 6.63 -9.31
CA ASN A 12 7.15 7.54 -9.72
C ASN A 12 8.53 6.87 -9.68
N PHE A 13 8.70 5.82 -8.86
CA PHE A 13 9.95 5.06 -8.75
C PHE A 13 9.86 3.73 -9.51
N PHE A 14 8.69 3.09 -9.51
CA PHE A 14 8.44 1.80 -10.15
C PHE A 14 7.30 1.90 -11.17
N PRO A 15 7.47 2.65 -12.27
CA PRO A 15 6.39 2.90 -13.25
C PRO A 15 5.90 1.61 -13.91
N ILE A 16 6.77 0.60 -14.01
CA ILE A 16 6.43 -0.71 -14.56
C ILE A 16 5.24 -1.37 -13.84
N LEU A 17 5.02 -1.05 -12.56
CA LEU A 17 3.92 -1.60 -11.76
C LEU A 17 2.54 -1.12 -12.21
N GLU A 18 2.45 -0.01 -12.94
CA GLU A 18 1.16 0.48 -13.45
C GLU A 18 0.48 -0.53 -14.38
N ASN A 19 1.27 -1.30 -15.14
CA ASN A 19 0.78 -2.35 -16.00
C ASN A 19 0.14 -3.51 -15.22
N TYR A 20 0.57 -3.72 -13.97
CA TYR A 20 0.11 -4.82 -13.11
C TYR A 20 -1.10 -4.42 -12.26
N LEU A 21 -1.21 -3.14 -11.91
CA LEU A 21 -2.35 -2.62 -11.13
C LEU A 21 -3.62 -2.44 -11.96
N ASN A 22 -3.48 -2.35 -13.28
CA ASN A 22 -4.57 -2.29 -14.24
C ASN A 22 -4.89 -3.71 -14.71
N ASP A 23 -5.90 -4.35 -14.11
CA ASP A 23 -6.40 -5.72 -14.35
C ASP A 23 -6.69 -6.10 -15.82
N LYS A 24 -6.52 -5.18 -16.76
CA LYS A 24 -6.97 -5.27 -18.14
C LYS A 24 -6.02 -6.03 -19.08
N TYR A 25 -4.77 -6.34 -18.68
CA TYR A 25 -3.74 -6.74 -19.65
C TYR A 25 -2.90 -7.99 -19.35
N LEU A 26 -3.06 -8.70 -18.24
CA LEU A 26 -2.10 -9.76 -17.91
C LEU A 26 -2.74 -11.06 -17.41
N ASN A 27 -2.26 -12.18 -17.97
CA ASN A 27 -2.37 -13.50 -17.36
C ASN A 27 -1.63 -13.44 -16.00
N PRO A 28 -2.33 -13.53 -14.86
CA PRO A 28 -1.77 -13.21 -13.54
C PRO A 28 -0.53 -14.04 -13.20
N SER A 29 -0.47 -15.28 -13.69
CA SER A 29 0.60 -16.23 -13.41
C SER A 29 1.91 -15.99 -14.16
N ILE A 30 1.88 -15.38 -15.35
CA ILE A 30 3.07 -15.19 -16.18
C ILE A 30 3.72 -13.83 -15.88
N ALA A 31 2.91 -12.82 -15.58
CA ALA A 31 3.37 -11.46 -15.35
C ALA A 31 4.13 -11.31 -14.03
N VAL A 32 3.63 -11.90 -12.95
CA VAL A 32 4.24 -11.75 -11.62
C VAL A 32 5.61 -12.42 -11.56
N ASN A 33 5.88 -13.41 -12.42
CA ASN A 33 7.18 -14.08 -12.49
C ASN A 33 8.30 -13.21 -13.08
N SER A 34 7.98 -12.20 -13.89
CA SER A 34 9.00 -11.28 -14.41
C SER A 34 9.41 -10.18 -13.44
N LEU A 35 8.66 -9.97 -12.35
CA LEU A 35 9.00 -8.96 -11.35
C LEU A 35 10.12 -9.42 -10.43
N THR A 36 11.03 -8.50 -10.12
CA THR A 36 12.02 -8.63 -9.06
C THR A 36 11.34 -8.73 -7.69
N GLN A 37 12.07 -9.19 -6.66
CA GLN A 37 11.53 -9.25 -5.31
C GLN A 37 11.15 -7.86 -4.77
N VAL A 38 11.94 -6.84 -5.09
CA VAL A 38 11.67 -5.44 -4.75
C VAL A 38 10.34 -4.99 -5.35
N GLU A 39 10.16 -5.19 -6.65
CA GLU A 39 8.92 -4.82 -7.35
C GLU A 39 7.70 -5.60 -6.83
N LYS A 40 7.86 -6.87 -6.45
CA LYS A 40 6.79 -7.66 -5.83
C LYS A 40 6.34 -7.08 -4.49
N VAL A 41 7.28 -6.64 -3.66
CA VAL A 41 6.96 -5.98 -2.39
C VAL A 41 6.16 -4.70 -2.65
N PHE A 42 6.60 -3.87 -3.60
CA PHE A 42 5.89 -2.64 -3.95
C PHE A 42 4.54 -2.88 -4.64
N LEU A 43 4.41 -3.94 -5.43
CA LEU A 43 3.13 -4.33 -6.03
C LEU A 43 2.12 -4.74 -4.95
N ASN A 44 2.52 -5.61 -4.03
CA ASN A 44 1.69 -6.04 -2.90
C ASN A 44 1.29 -4.82 -2.04
N MET A 45 2.23 -3.91 -1.78
CA MET A 45 1.94 -2.65 -1.08
C MET A 45 0.90 -1.79 -1.82
N CYS A 46 0.99 -1.68 -3.15
CA CYS A 46 0.02 -0.95 -3.95
C CYS A 46 -1.36 -1.63 -3.97
N GLU A 47 -1.44 -2.96 -4.00
CA GLU A 47 -2.69 -3.71 -3.88
C GLU A 47 -3.36 -3.45 -2.52
N PHE A 48 -2.59 -3.48 -1.44
CA PHE A 48 -3.03 -3.06 -0.11
C PHE A 48 -3.55 -1.62 -0.10
N PHE A 49 -2.86 -0.67 -0.72
CA PHE A 49 -3.33 0.71 -0.80
C PHE A 49 -4.62 0.87 -1.61
N LYS A 50 -4.81 0.04 -2.65
CA LYS A 50 -6.00 0.05 -3.51
C LYS A 50 -7.22 -0.48 -2.76
N ASN A 51 -7.07 -1.57 -1.99
CA ASN A 51 -8.15 -2.13 -1.20
C ASN A 51 -7.63 -2.81 0.09
N PRO A 52 -7.44 -2.05 1.19
CA PRO A 52 -6.85 -2.57 2.43
C PRO A 52 -7.77 -3.55 3.19
N ARG A 53 -9.04 -3.70 2.77
CA ARG A 53 -9.99 -4.67 3.33
C ARG A 53 -9.82 -6.07 2.76
N GLU A 54 -9.44 -6.15 1.49
CA GLU A 54 -9.30 -7.42 0.76
C GLU A 54 -7.86 -7.88 0.69
N HIS A 55 -6.92 -6.94 0.68
CA HIS A 55 -5.50 -7.21 0.64
C HIS A 55 -4.86 -6.82 1.97
N SER A 56 -3.97 -7.67 2.47
CA SER A 56 -3.15 -7.37 3.65
C SER A 56 -1.70 -7.20 3.21
N PHE A 57 -0.98 -6.33 3.90
CA PHE A 57 0.44 -6.10 3.64
C PHE A 57 1.27 -6.46 4.87
N ASP A 58 2.26 -7.34 4.70
CA ASP A 58 3.21 -7.67 5.75
C ASP A 58 4.37 -6.67 5.76
N PHE A 59 4.42 -5.83 6.80
CA PHE A 59 5.47 -4.83 6.99
C PHE A 59 6.86 -5.44 7.15
N GLN A 60 6.99 -6.71 7.53
CA GLN A 60 8.29 -7.37 7.62
C GLN A 60 8.96 -7.47 6.24
N LEU A 61 8.18 -7.57 5.16
CA LEU A 61 8.70 -7.63 3.79
C LEU A 61 9.55 -6.41 3.42
N VAL A 62 9.23 -5.24 3.99
CA VAL A 62 10.00 -4.00 3.79
C VAL A 62 11.44 -4.20 4.27
N TYR A 63 11.63 -4.73 5.47
CA TYR A 63 12.97 -4.89 6.05
C TYR A 63 13.69 -6.16 5.60
N LEU A 64 12.94 -7.17 5.13
CA LEU A 64 13.51 -8.43 4.64
C LEU A 64 14.02 -8.33 3.21
N HIS A 65 13.36 -7.54 2.36
CA HIS A 65 13.60 -7.58 0.91
C HIS A 65 14.01 -6.25 0.29
N LEU A 66 13.77 -5.12 0.96
CA LEU A 66 14.17 -3.81 0.46
C LEU A 66 15.49 -3.36 1.11
N LYS A 67 16.25 -2.52 0.41
CA LYS A 67 17.52 -1.96 0.90
C LYS A 67 17.56 -0.44 0.76
N GLU A 68 18.20 0.21 1.73
CA GLU A 68 18.57 1.63 1.67
C GLU A 68 17.43 2.54 1.19
N GLU A 69 17.53 3.08 -0.02
CA GLU A 69 16.55 3.99 -0.62
C GLU A 69 15.16 3.36 -0.78
N GLU A 70 15.08 2.06 -1.08
CA GLU A 70 13.81 1.35 -1.25
C GLU A 70 13.02 1.30 0.07
N VAL A 71 13.71 1.12 1.21
CA VAL A 71 13.08 1.18 2.53
C VAL A 71 12.52 2.58 2.78
N ILE A 72 13.27 3.63 2.42
CA ILE A 72 12.82 5.01 2.58
C ILE A 72 11.57 5.27 1.72
N ILE A 73 11.56 4.79 0.47
CA ILE A 73 10.41 4.89 -0.44
C ILE A 73 9.20 4.17 0.18
N ALA A 74 9.35 2.93 0.63
CA ALA A 74 8.28 2.16 1.26
C ALA A 74 7.69 2.87 2.49
N LEU A 75 8.53 3.34 3.41
CA LEU A 75 8.08 4.06 4.61
C LEU A 75 7.39 5.39 4.27
N LYS A 76 7.87 6.09 3.24
CA LYS A 76 7.22 7.32 2.76
C LYS A 76 5.86 7.02 2.14
N ALA A 77 5.74 5.97 1.34
CA ALA A 77 4.48 5.54 0.74
C ALA A 77 3.44 5.17 1.80
N LEU A 78 3.84 4.43 2.84
CA LEU A 78 3.02 4.11 4.02
C LEU A 78 2.60 5.37 4.79
N SER A 79 3.50 6.34 4.94
CA SER A 79 3.15 7.63 5.57
C SER A 79 2.15 8.43 4.73
N ILE A 80 2.23 8.38 3.40
CA ILE A 80 1.26 9.06 2.53
C ILE A 80 -0.08 8.34 2.63
N PHE A 81 -0.08 7.01 2.54
CA PHE A 81 -1.30 6.21 2.64
C PHE A 81 -2.04 6.50 3.94
N SER A 82 -1.35 6.41 5.08
CA SER A 82 -1.96 6.66 6.39
C SER A 82 -2.52 8.07 6.54
N LYS A 83 -1.87 9.10 5.98
CA LYS A 83 -2.29 10.50 6.13
C LYS A 83 -3.35 10.95 5.14
N GLU A 84 -3.28 10.44 3.91
CA GLU A 84 -3.97 11.05 2.77
C GLU A 84 -4.96 10.11 2.09
N ASP A 85 -4.76 8.79 2.19
CA ASP A 85 -5.60 7.80 1.50
C ASP A 85 -6.43 6.94 2.49
N CYS A 86 -5.94 6.75 3.71
CA CYS A 86 -6.64 6.07 4.79
C CYS A 86 -7.54 7.08 5.54
N TYR A 87 -8.74 7.31 5.00
CA TYR A 87 -9.76 8.20 5.57
C TYR A 87 -10.24 7.80 6.98
N SER A 88 -9.84 6.62 7.49
CA SER A 88 -10.18 6.15 8.84
C SER A 88 -9.40 6.86 9.95
N ILE A 89 -8.32 7.60 9.66
CA ILE A 89 -7.67 8.50 10.63
C ILE A 89 -8.39 9.86 10.61
N SER A 90 -9.72 9.84 10.76
CA SER A 90 -10.52 11.05 10.87
C SER A 90 -10.38 11.66 12.25
N LYS A 91 -9.31 12.45 12.43
CA LYS A 91 -8.92 13.18 13.66
C LYS A 91 -8.61 12.23 14.83
N PRO A 92 -7.73 12.60 15.77
CA PRO A 92 -7.80 11.99 17.08
C PRO A 92 -9.22 12.27 17.59
N ALA A 93 -10.09 11.27 17.59
CA ALA A 93 -11.22 11.26 18.50
C ALA A 93 -10.56 11.25 19.87
N ILE A 94 -10.36 12.43 20.43
CA ILE A 94 -10.01 12.60 21.82
C ILE A 94 -11.18 11.98 22.58
N SER A 95 -11.11 10.69 22.88
CA SER A 95 -12.10 9.98 23.68
C SER A 95 -11.81 10.25 25.15
N TYR A 96 -12.14 11.46 25.59
CA TYR A 96 -12.47 11.66 26.99
C TYR A 96 -13.93 11.21 27.17
N THR A 97 -14.13 10.27 28.09
CA THR A 97 -15.40 9.76 28.64
C THR A 97 -15.91 8.42 28.10
N GLY A 98 -15.73 7.41 28.97
CA GLY A 98 -16.66 6.34 29.34
C GLY A 98 -17.68 5.81 28.33
N LYS A 99 -17.53 4.53 28.01
CA LYS A 99 -18.56 3.63 27.47
C LYS A 99 -19.13 4.02 26.10
N HIS A 100 -18.37 3.73 25.05
CA HIS A 100 -18.96 3.27 23.79
C HIS A 100 -18.00 2.27 23.15
N LYS A 101 -18.49 1.07 22.79
CA LYS A 101 -17.75 0.14 21.93
C LYS A 101 -17.70 0.76 20.53
N SER A 102 -16.62 1.46 20.21
CA SER A 102 -16.28 1.79 18.83
C SER A 102 -15.57 0.58 18.24
N GLU A 103 -16.26 -0.14 17.37
CA GLU A 103 -15.63 -1.17 16.58
C GLU A 103 -14.85 -0.48 15.45
N TYR A 104 -13.52 -0.55 15.56
CA TYR A 104 -12.60 -0.08 14.55
C TYR A 104 -12.36 -1.20 13.55
N TYR A 105 -12.61 -0.96 12.27
CA TYR A 105 -12.31 -1.93 11.21
C TYR A 105 -11.50 -1.26 10.11
N CYS A 106 -10.36 -1.87 9.79
CA CYS A 106 -9.70 -1.72 8.49
C CYS A 106 -10.57 -2.41 7.45
#